data_AF-U2Z494-F1
#
_entry.id   AF-U2Z494-F1
#
_cell.length_a   1.000
_cell.length_b   1.000
_cell.length_c   1.000
_cell.angle_alpha   90.00
_cell.angle_beta   90.00
_cell.angle_gamma   90.00
#
_symmetry.space_group_name_H-M   'P 1'
#
loop_
_entity.id
_entity.type
_entity.pdbx_description
1 polymer ?
#
loop_
_entity_poly.entity_id
_entity_poly.type
_entity_poly.pdbx_seq_one_letter_code
_entity_poly.pdbx_strand_id
1 'polypeptide(L)'
;MATMNISLPDDMRSAVDAQTVARGYGTSSEYVRDLIRRDLDRQALRALLDEGRASAQGEPITEKTFEALKRRAALAAGKTA
;
A
#
# COMPACT_ATOMS: atom_id res chain seq x y z
N MET A 1 -24.41 -5.67 -2.49
CA MET A 1 -23.10 -6.25 -2.10
C MET A 1 -23.06 -7.67 -2.61
N ALA A 2 -21.96 -8.12 -3.21
CA ALA A 2 -21.80 -9.53 -3.58
C ALA A 2 -21.44 -10.35 -2.33
N THR A 3 -22.01 -11.54 -2.21
CA THR A 3 -21.74 -12.46 -1.09
C THR A 3 -20.70 -13.49 -1.54
N MET A 4 -19.72 -13.76 -0.68
CA MET A 4 -18.72 -14.81 -0.88
C MET A 4 -18.79 -15.79 0.30
N ASN A 5 -19.03 -17.06 0.00
CA ASN A 5 -19.04 -18.14 1.00
C ASN A 5 -17.68 -18.84 0.99
N ILE A 6 -17.06 -19.01 2.15
CA ILE A 6 -15.78 -19.69 2.31
C ILE A 6 -15.94 -20.74 3.42
N SER A 7 -15.62 -21.99 3.12
CA SER A 7 -15.47 -23.04 4.12
C SER A 7 -14.05 -23.01 4.67
N LEU A 8 -13.93 -22.95 6.00
CA LEU A 8 -12.66 -22.95 6.71
C LEU A 8 -12.61 -24.16 7.63
N PRO A 9 -11.45 -24.83 7.78
CA PRO A 9 -11.24 -25.77 8.87
C PRO A 9 -11.36 -25.05 10.23
N ASP A 10 -11.63 -25.83 11.29
CA ASP A 10 -11.97 -25.28 12.61
C ASP A 10 -10.85 -24.40 13.20
N ASP A 11 -9.59 -24.78 13.00
CA ASP A 11 -8.43 -24.01 13.45
C ASP A 11 -8.35 -22.62 12.80
N MET A 12 -8.59 -22.54 11.49
CA MET A 12 -8.64 -21.29 10.75
C MET A 12 -9.82 -20.43 11.18
N ARG A 13 -10.98 -21.04 11.44
CA ARG A 13 -12.16 -20.33 11.95
C ARG A 13 -11.86 -19.71 13.32
N SER A 14 -11.28 -20.48 14.24
CA SER A 14 -10.89 -19.98 15.57
C SER A 14 -9.86 -18.86 15.49
N ALA A 15 -8.89 -18.96 14.58
CA ALA A 15 -7.91 -17.90 14.37
C ALA A 15 -8.55 -16.60 13.86
N VAL A 16 -9.49 -16.69 12.91
CA VAL A 16 -10.26 -15.54 12.39
C VAL A 16 -11.08 -14.89 13.50
N ASP A 17 -11.78 -15.68 14.31
CA ASP A 17 -12.59 -15.17 15.42
C ASP A 17 -11.72 -14.45 16.48
N ALA A 18 -10.57 -15.04 16.84
CA ALA A 18 -9.62 -14.42 17.75
C ALA A 18 -9.08 -13.09 17.22
N GLN A 19 -8.72 -13.02 15.93
CA GLN A 19 -8.25 -11.78 15.31
C GLN A 19 -9.34 -10.71 15.20
N THR A 20 -10.58 -11.13 14.95
CA THR A 20 -11.75 -10.24 14.90
C THR A 20 -11.91 -9.51 16.24
N VAL A 21 -11.89 -10.25 17.35
CA VAL A 21 -11.98 -9.68 18.71
C VAL A 21 -10.75 -8.84 19.04
N ALA A 22 -9.55 -9.37 18.84
CA ALA A 22 -8.30 -8.70 19.23
C ALA A 22 -8.08 -7.35 18.53
N ARG A 23 -8.63 -7.19 17.32
CA ARG A 23 -8.53 -5.96 16.52
C ARG A 23 -9.79 -5.10 16.55
N GLY A 24 -10.81 -5.51 17.31
CA GLY A 24 -12.04 -4.73 17.53
C GLY A 24 -12.99 -4.67 16.34
N TYR A 25 -12.97 -5.66 15.44
CA TYR A 25 -13.95 -5.74 14.35
C TYR A 25 -15.30 -6.27 14.87
N GLY A 26 -16.40 -5.82 14.27
CA GLY A 26 -17.75 -6.27 14.64
C GLY A 26 -18.11 -7.63 14.06
N THR A 27 -17.49 -8.03 12.94
CA THR A 27 -17.74 -9.34 12.30
C THR A 27 -16.48 -9.92 11.65
N SER A 28 -16.42 -11.24 11.51
CA SER A 28 -15.35 -11.93 10.78
C SER A 28 -15.26 -11.45 9.32
N SER A 29 -16.40 -11.12 8.69
CA SER A 29 -16.46 -10.56 7.34
C SER A 29 -15.80 -9.17 7.24
N GLU A 30 -15.85 -8.35 8.30
CA GLU A 30 -15.11 -7.08 8.33
C GLU A 30 -13.61 -7.30 8.39
N TYR A 31 -13.18 -8.20 9.28
CA TYR A 31 -11.77 -8.57 9.38
C TYR A 31 -11.24 -9.10 8.04
N VAL A 32 -11.95 -10.02 7.39
CA VAL A 32 -11.55 -10.58 6.08
C VAL A 32 -11.52 -9.51 4.99
N ARG A 33 -12.50 -8.59 4.95
CA ARG A 33 -12.48 -7.48 3.99
C ARG A 33 -11.26 -6.57 4.19
N ASP A 34 -10.89 -6.29 5.44
CA ASP A 34 -9.70 -5.50 5.73
C ASP A 34 -8.39 -6.24 5.39
N LEU A 35 -8.32 -7.54 5.67
CA LEU A 35 -7.20 -8.38 5.25
C LEU A 35 -6.99 -8.34 3.73
N ILE A 36 -8.07 -8.46 2.96
CA ILE A 36 -8.03 -8.40 1.49
C ILE A 36 -7.49 -7.04 1.04
N ARG A 37 -7.97 -5.93 1.62
CA ARG A 37 -7.46 -4.59 1.27
C ARG A 37 -5.96 -4.47 1.53
N ARG A 38 -5.51 -4.87 2.72
CA ARG A 38 -4.07 -4.86 3.08
C ARG A 38 -3.24 -5.75 2.16
N ASP A 39 -3.81 -6.84 1.64
CA ASP A 39 -3.13 -7.69 0.68
C ASP A 39 -3.00 -7.03 -0.69
N LEU A 40 -4.09 -6.42 -1.17
CA LEU A 40 -4.07 -5.63 -2.41
C LEU A 40 -3.10 -4.45 -2.32
N ASP A 41 -3.06 -3.73 -1.20
CA ASP A 41 -2.10 -2.64 -0.98
C ASP A 41 -0.65 -3.14 -1.03
N ARG A 42 -0.37 -4.31 -0.43
CA ARG A 42 0.95 -4.96 -0.48
C ARG A 42 1.31 -5.38 -1.90
N GLN A 43 0.36 -5.90 -2.66
CA GLN A 43 0.57 -6.26 -4.07
C GLN A 43 0.85 -5.03 -4.93
N ALA A 44 0.11 -3.93 -4.72
CA ALA A 44 0.32 -2.67 -5.41
C ALA A 44 1.71 -2.09 -5.11
N LEU A 45 2.13 -2.08 -3.84
CA LEU A 45 3.48 -1.66 -3.46
C LEU A 45 4.54 -2.54 -4.12
N ARG A 46 4.35 -3.87 -4.14
CA ARG A 46 5.29 -4.79 -4.78
C ARG A 46 5.43 -4.50 -6.27
N ALA A 47 4.32 -4.23 -6.96
CA ALA A 47 4.35 -3.86 -8.37
C ALA A 47 5.20 -2.60 -8.62
N LEU A 48 5.04 -1.56 -7.79
CA LEU A 48 5.84 -0.33 -7.89
C LEU A 48 7.34 -0.58 -7.62
N LEU A 49 7.66 -1.45 -6.66
CA LEU A 49 9.05 -1.84 -6.39
C LEU A 49 9.66 -2.63 -7.55
N ASP A 50 8.90 -3.52 -8.17
CA ASP A 50 9.33 -4.28 -9.34
C ASP A 50 9.53 -3.36 -10.56
N GLU A 51 8.66 -2.36 -10.75
CA GLU A 51 8.83 -1.30 -11.77
C GLU A 51 10.12 -0.49 -11.51
N GLY A 52 10.34 -0.05 -10.27
CA GLY A 52 11.56 0.65 -9.88
C GLY A 52 12.82 -0.19 -10.09
N ARG A 53 12.77 -1.50 -9.78
CA ARG A 53 13.88 -2.43 -10.02
C ARG A 53 14.14 -2.64 -11.52
N ALA A 54 13.10 -2.66 -12.34
CA ALA A 54 13.24 -2.80 -13.79
C ALA A 54 13.67 -1.50 -14.49
N SER A 55 13.57 -0.35 -13.81
CA SER A 55 14.00 0.93 -14.35
C SER A 55 15.53 1.05 -14.47
N ALA A 56 15.98 1.99 -15.29
CA ALA A 56 17.40 2.28 -15.39
C ALA A 56 17.94 2.79 -14.05
N GLN A 57 19.17 2.40 -13.71
CA GLN A 57 19.80 2.86 -12.48
C GLN A 57 19.92 4.38 -12.46
N GLY A 58 19.35 5.01 -11.43
CA GLY A 58 19.45 6.45 -11.21
C GLY A 58 20.85 6.86 -10.74
N GLU A 59 21.20 8.11 -11.03
CA GLU A 59 22.39 8.74 -10.44
C GLU A 59 22.17 9.09 -8.96
N PRO A 60 23.23 9.14 -8.15
CA PRO A 60 23.13 9.57 -6.75
C PRO A 60 22.45 10.94 -6.63
N ILE A 61 21.45 11.03 -5.76
CA ILE A 61 20.82 12.32 -5.45
C ILE A 61 21.80 13.16 -4.63
N THR A 62 22.11 14.35 -5.12
CA THR A 62 23.01 15.31 -4.47
C THR A 62 22.28 16.60 -4.13
N GLU A 63 22.93 17.48 -3.37
CA GLU A 63 22.41 18.83 -3.11
C GLU A 63 22.12 19.59 -4.40
N LYS A 64 22.96 19.43 -5.44
CA LYS A 64 22.74 20.04 -6.75
C LYS A 64 21.45 19.54 -7.41
N THR A 65 21.14 18.25 -7.24
CA THR A 65 19.90 17.64 -7.71
C THR A 65 18.70 18.29 -7.03
N PHE A 66 18.73 18.46 -5.70
CA PHE A 66 17.66 19.14 -4.96
C PHE A 66 17.50 20.60 -5.34
N GLU A 67 18.59 21.34 -5.50
CA GLU A 67 18.56 22.74 -5.94
C GLU A 67 17.96 22.89 -7.35
N ALA A 68 18.27 21.97 -8.26
CA ALA A 68 17.64 21.93 -9.58
C ALA A 68 16.13 21.62 -9.49
N LEU A 69 15.72 20.70 -8.62
CA LEU A 69 14.31 20.37 -8.39
C LEU A 69 13.53 21.55 -7.80
N LYS A 70 14.08 22.25 -6.80
CA LYS A 70 13.46 23.46 -6.21
C LYS A 70 13.28 24.56 -7.25
N ARG A 71 14.30 24.84 -8.07
CA ARG A 71 14.19 25.80 -9.18
C ARG A 71 13.09 25.41 -10.15
N ARG A 72 13.03 24.13 -10.54
CA ARG A 72 11.98 23.62 -11.45
C ARG A 72 10.58 23.78 -10.86
N ALA A 73 10.41 23.51 -9.57
CA ALA A 73 9.14 23.70 -8.87
C ALA A 73 8.75 25.19 -8.78
N ALA A 74 9.69 26.09 -8.51
CA ALA A 74 9.44 27.53 -8.45
C ALA A 74 9.00 28.10 -9.81
N LEU A 75 9.64 27.65 -10.90
CA LEU A 75 9.25 27.99 -12.27
C LEU A 75 7.84 27.47 -12.59
N ALA A 76 7.53 26.23 -12.22
CA ALA A 76 6.20 25.65 -12.43
C ALA A 76 5.09 26.35 -11.61
N ALA A 77 5.45 26.88 -10.43
CA ALA A 77 4.53 27.62 -9.57
C ALA A 77 4.32 29.09 -10.00
N GLY A 78 4.91 29.53 -11.12
CA GLY A 78 4.77 30.91 -11.62
C GLY A 78 5.47 31.96 -10.76
N LYS A 79 6.37 31.57 -9.84
CA LYS A 79 7.26 32.51 -9.14
C LYS A 79 8.44 32.85 -10.05
N THR A 80 8.17 33.66 -11.06
CA THR A 80 9.21 34.52 -11.64
C THR A 80 9.48 35.66 -10.67
N ALA A 81 10.78 35.92 -10.46
CA ALA A 81 11.41 36.96 -9.65
C ALA A 81 10.55 38.18 -9.28
#